data_AF-A0A9Q3VT94-F1
#
_entry.id   AF-A0A9Q3VT94-F1
#
_cell.length_a   1.000
_cell.length_b   1.000
_cell.length_c   1.000
_cell.angle_alpha   90.00
_cell.angle_beta   90.00
_cell.angle_gamma   90.00
#
_symmetry.space_group_name_H-M   'P 1'
#
loop_
_entity.id
_entity.type
_entity.pdbx_description
1 polymer ?
#
loop_
_entity_poly.entity_id
_entity_poly.type
_entity_poly.pdbx_seq_one_letter_code
_entity_poly.pdbx_strand_id
1 'polypeptide(L)'
;MPTLFDRCQCPHWGQAVAGKIVFRYTDHDEVLHAGDACYGAPGHLPLIFAGTEIVEFSPTAEPNRTMEVVGRIVAGAQSWPPTPAPV
;
A
#
# COMPACT_ATOMS: atom_id res chain seq x y z
N MET A 1 -3.75 3.33 -15.46
CA MET A 1 -4.58 2.28 -14.82
C MET A 1 -3.68 1.54 -13.85
N PRO A 2 -4.10 1.26 -12.60
CA PRO A 2 -3.29 0.48 -11.67
C PRO A 2 -3.02 -0.90 -12.28
N THR A 3 -1.77 -1.33 -12.28
CA THR A 3 -1.35 -2.64 -12.78
C THR A 3 -1.40 -3.67 -11.66
N LEU A 4 -1.30 -4.95 -12.00
CA LEU A 4 -1.28 -6.04 -11.01
C LEU A 4 -0.15 -5.87 -9.96
N PHE A 5 0.93 -5.18 -10.32
CA PHE A 5 2.09 -4.94 -9.46
C PHE A 5 1.84 -3.91 -8.36
N ASP A 6 0.79 -3.08 -8.47
CA ASP A 6 0.48 -2.03 -7.50
C ASP A 6 -0.36 -2.57 -6.32
N ARG A 7 -0.69 -3.86 -6.31
CA ARG A 7 -1.53 -4.50 -5.29
C ARG A 7 -0.68 -5.11 -4.18
N CYS A 8 -1.07 -4.88 -2.93
CA CYS A 8 -0.30 -5.33 -1.78
C CYS A 8 -0.44 -6.85 -1.58
N GLN A 9 0.68 -7.55 -1.48
CA GLN A 9 0.72 -8.99 -1.21
C GLN A 9 0.56 -9.36 0.29
N CYS A 10 0.64 -8.38 1.18
CA CYS A 10 0.58 -8.61 2.63
C CYS A 10 -0.89 -8.58 3.11
N PRO A 11 -1.32 -9.50 3.98
CA PRO A 11 -2.60 -9.36 4.67
C PRO A 11 -2.49 -8.28 5.77
N HIS A 12 -3.53 -7.46 5.90
CA HIS A 12 -3.60 -6.41 6.91
C HIS A 12 -4.89 -6.50 7.72
N TRP A 13 -4.79 -6.29 9.02
CA TRP A 13 -5.92 -6.12 9.92
C TRP A 13 -5.85 -4.75 10.55
N GLY A 14 -6.98 -4.16 10.91
CA GLY A 14 -6.92 -2.84 11.50
C GLY A 14 -8.28 -2.22 11.78
N GLN A 15 -8.25 -0.91 11.95
CA GLN A 15 -9.44 -0.10 12.12
C GLN A 15 -9.23 1.28 11.49
N ALA A 16 -10.20 1.73 10.72
CA ALA A 16 -10.26 3.12 10.30
C ALA A 16 -10.68 3.97 11.51
N VAL A 17 -9.79 4.84 11.97
CA VAL A 17 -10.02 5.72 13.12
C VAL A 17 -10.80 6.97 12.69
N ALA A 18 -10.43 7.53 11.53
CA ALA A 18 -11.08 8.68 10.93
C ALA A 18 -11.07 8.57 9.40
N GLY A 19 -11.95 9.33 8.73
CA GLY A 19 -11.98 9.43 7.28
C GLY A 19 -12.53 8.19 6.57
N LYS A 20 -11.93 7.85 5.43
CA LYS A 20 -12.43 6.83 4.49
C LYS A 20 -11.29 6.11 3.77
N ILE A 21 -11.40 4.78 3.68
CA ILE A 21 -10.52 3.92 2.90
C ILE A 21 -11.36 3.13 1.91
N VAL A 22 -10.82 2.89 0.72
CA VAL A 22 -11.34 1.88 -0.19
C VAL A 22 -10.29 0.82 -0.43
N PHE A 23 -10.58 -0.42 -0.07
CA PHE A 23 -9.80 -1.56 -0.52
C PHE A 23 -10.34 -2.03 -1.86
N ARG A 24 -9.58 -1.75 -2.93
CA ARG A 24 -9.94 -2.15 -4.28
C ARG A 24 -9.33 -3.50 -4.61
N TYR A 25 -10.16 -4.49 -4.92
CA TYR A 25 -9.75 -5.79 -5.45
C TYR A 25 -9.90 -5.82 -6.98
N THR A 26 -9.69 -6.98 -7.61
CA THR A 26 -9.85 -7.11 -9.07
C THR A 26 -11.32 -7.23 -9.49
N ASP A 27 -12.17 -7.64 -8.56
CA ASP A 27 -13.56 -8.03 -8.78
C ASP A 27 -14.54 -7.17 -7.97
N HIS A 28 -14.10 -6.54 -6.88
CA HIS A 28 -14.95 -5.69 -6.04
C HIS A 28 -14.16 -4.59 -5.32
N ASP A 29 -14.89 -3.65 -4.71
CA ASP A 29 -14.37 -2.65 -3.79
C ASP A 29 -15.01 -2.86 -2.41
N GLU A 30 -14.22 -2.70 -1.36
CA GLU A 30 -14.71 -2.60 0.02
C GLU A 30 -14.50 -1.17 0.52
N VAL A 31 -15.54 -0.55 1.06
CA VAL A 31 -15.48 0.84 1.55
C VAL A 31 -15.55 0.83 3.08
N LEU A 32 -14.56 1.44 3.71
CA LEU A 32 -14.44 1.54 5.15
C LEU A 32 -14.49 3.00 5.60
N HIS A 33 -15.22 3.25 6.68
CA HIS A 33 -15.37 4.55 7.33
C HIS A 33 -14.84 4.50 8.76
N ALA A 34 -14.74 5.67 9.39
CA ALA A 34 -14.39 5.79 10.79
C ALA A 34 -15.20 4.84 11.69
N GLY A 35 -14.50 4.06 12.52
CA GLY A 35 -15.05 3.03 13.40
C GLY A 35 -14.99 1.62 12.82
N ASP A 36 -14.92 1.45 11.50
CA ASP A 36 -14.95 0.13 10.86
C ASP A 36 -13.64 -0.63 11.12
N ALA A 37 -13.78 -1.89 11.53
CA ALA A 37 -12.68 -2.85 11.51
C ALA A 37 -12.39 -3.27 10.06
N CYS A 38 -11.11 -3.43 9.74
CA CYS A 38 -10.67 -3.75 8.39
C CYS A 38 -9.92 -5.07 8.34
N TYR A 39 -10.12 -5.80 7.23
CA TYR A 39 -9.25 -6.89 6.82
C TYR A 39 -8.94 -6.72 5.33
N GLY A 40 -7.72 -6.29 5.02
CA GLY A 40 -7.21 -6.21 3.65
C GLY A 40 -6.57 -7.54 3.27
N ALA A 41 -7.30 -8.38 2.53
CA ALA A 41 -6.74 -9.64 2.03
C ALA A 41 -5.62 -9.38 1.00
N PRO A 42 -4.66 -10.31 0.82
CA PRO A 42 -3.64 -10.18 -0.21
C PRO A 42 -4.25 -9.89 -1.59
N GLY A 43 -3.73 -8.87 -2.28
CA GLY A 43 -4.23 -8.38 -3.56
C GLY A 43 -5.09 -7.12 -3.48
N HIS A 44 -5.41 -6.62 -2.29
CA HIS A 44 -6.04 -5.31 -2.13
C HIS A 44 -5.12 -4.18 -2.60
N LEU A 45 -5.72 -3.13 -3.17
CA LEU A 45 -5.09 -1.85 -3.44
C LEU A 45 -5.74 -0.80 -2.51
N PRO A 46 -5.02 -0.30 -1.49
CA PRO A 46 -5.57 0.71 -0.59
C PRO A 46 -5.64 2.07 -1.27
N LEU A 47 -6.86 2.62 -1.37
CA LEU A 47 -7.11 3.99 -1.77
C LEU A 47 -7.45 4.78 -0.51
N ILE A 48 -6.48 5.56 -0.03
CA ILE A 48 -6.58 6.33 1.21
C ILE A 48 -6.96 7.78 0.86
N PHE A 49 -8.07 8.26 1.41
CA PHE A 49 -8.58 9.61 1.13
C PHE A 49 -8.05 10.61 2.16
N ALA A 50 -8.05 11.89 1.80
CA ALA A 50 -7.61 12.96 2.70
C ALA A 50 -8.40 12.96 4.02
N GLY A 51 -7.72 13.19 5.15
CA GLY A 51 -8.31 13.15 6.49
C GLY A 51 -8.52 11.74 7.05
N THR A 52 -7.90 10.73 6.45
CA THR A 52 -7.96 9.35 6.95
C THR A 52 -6.88 9.07 7.98
N GLU A 53 -7.29 8.46 9.08
CA GLU A 53 -6.39 7.88 10.09
C GLU A 53 -6.73 6.40 10.23
N ILE A 54 -5.71 5.53 10.21
CA ILE A 54 -5.87 4.07 10.32
C ILE A 54 -4.80 3.50 11.24
N VAL A 55 -5.22 2.54 12.07
CA VAL A 55 -4.30 1.64 12.76
C VAL A 55 -4.31 0.31 12.02
N GLU A 56 -3.13 -0.18 11.65
CA GLU A 56 -2.97 -1.38 10.84
C GLU A 56 -1.91 -2.31 11.44
N PHE A 57 -2.18 -3.60 11.36
CA PHE A 57 -1.33 -4.69 11.79
C PHE A 57 -1.12 -5.65 10.63
N SER A 58 0.13 -6.07 10.45
CA SER A 58 0.53 -7.08 9.47
C SER A 58 1.56 -8.02 10.09
N PRO A 59 1.66 -9.29 9.65
CA PRO A 59 2.73 -10.15 10.10
C PRO A 59 4.06 -9.59 9.59
N THR A 60 5.09 -9.57 10.44
CA THR A 60 6.32 -8.79 10.20
C THR A 60 7.13 -9.25 8.98
N ALA A 61 7.03 -10.52 8.58
CA ALA A 61 7.86 -11.07 7.52
C ALA A 61 7.52 -10.49 6.13
N GLU A 62 6.23 -10.27 5.85
CA GLU A 62 5.72 -9.79 4.57
C GLU A 62 6.15 -8.36 4.21
N PRO A 63 5.96 -7.33 5.07
CA PRO A 63 6.45 -5.98 4.80
C PRO A 63 7.98 -5.94 4.74
N ASN A 64 8.68 -6.75 5.54
CA ASN A 64 10.14 -6.83 5.50
C ASN A 64 10.66 -7.26 4.11
N ARG A 65 10.02 -8.24 3.45
CA ARG A 65 10.40 -8.64 2.08
C ARG A 65 10.30 -7.46 1.09
N THR A 66 9.27 -6.62 1.25
CA THR A 66 9.13 -5.39 0.43
C THR A 66 10.23 -4.41 0.75
N MET A 67 10.50 -4.17 2.04
CA MET A 67 11.52 -3.23 2.49
C MET A 67 12.94 -3.66 2.09
N GLU A 68 13.23 -4.96 2.02
CA GLU A 68 14.49 -5.47 1.48
C GLU A 68 14.67 -5.10 -0.01
N VAL A 69 13.60 -5.21 -0.82
CA VAL A 69 13.64 -4.79 -2.23
C VAL A 69 13.84 -3.29 -2.34
N VAL A 70 13.07 -2.50 -1.57
CA VAL A 70 13.19 -1.04 -1.53
C VAL A 70 14.60 -0.64 -1.11
N GLY A 71 15.17 -1.26 -0.07
CA GLY A 71 16.53 -1.00 0.38
C GLY A 71 17.56 -1.24 -0.72
N ARG A 72 17.43 -2.34 -1.49
CA ARG A 72 18.29 -2.59 -2.65
C ARG A 72 18.13 -1.53 -3.74
N ILE A 73 16.89 -1.13 -4.04
CA ILE A 73 16.60 -0.09 -5.04
C ILE A 73 17.20 1.25 -4.61
N VAL A 74 17.00 1.67 -3.35
CA VAL A 74 17.52 2.92 -2.80
C VAL A 74 19.05 2.93 -2.78
N ALA A 75 19.68 1.83 -2.40
CA ALA A 75 21.14 1.70 -2.44
C ALA A 75 21.68 1.79 -3.89
N GLY A 76 20.99 1.19 -4.85
CA GLY A 76 21.32 1.28 -6.28
C GLY A 76 20.95 2.61 -6.94
N ALA A 77 20.00 3.38 -6.40
CA ALA A 77 19.61 4.67 -6.95
C ALA A 77 20.76 5.70 -6.87
N GLN A 78 21.70 5.53 -5.94
CA GLN A 78 22.90 6.36 -5.86
C GLN A 78 23.83 6.19 -7.09
N SER A 79 23.68 5.09 -7.86
CA SER A 79 24.43 4.84 -9.09
C SER A 79 23.61 5.05 -10.36
N TRP A 80 22.34 5.48 -10.26
CA TRP A 80 21.51 5.79 -11.42
C TRP A 80 21.88 7.17 -11.99
N PRO A 81 22.27 7.28 -13.28
CA PRO A 81 22.59 8.58 -13.87
C PRO A 81 21.32 9.45 -13.94
N PRO A 82 21.40 10.76 -13.66
CA PRO A 82 20.24 11.63 -13.84
C PRO A 82 19.79 11.57 -15.30
N THR A 83 18.48 11.45 -15.52
CA THR A 83 17.89 11.60 -16.86
C THR A 83 18.28 12.98 -17.39
N PRO A 84 18.90 13.10 -18.58
CA PRO A 84 19.17 14.42 -19.14
C PRO A 84 17.86 15.18 -19.30
N ALA A 85 17.87 16.46 -18.91
CA ALA A 85 16.72 17.33 -19.09
C ALA A 85 16.34 17.36 -20.59
N PRO A 86 15.05 17.34 -20.93
CA PRO A 86 14.63 17.50 -22.32
C PRO A 86 15.13 18.84 -22.85
N VAL A 87 15.71 18.82 -24.06
CA VAL A 87 16.13 20.01 -24.82
C VAL A 87 14.93 20.82 -25.31
#